data_AF-A0A1E4I277-F1
#
_entry.id   AF-A0A1E4I277-F1
#
_cell.length_a   1.000
_cell.length_b   1.000
_cell.length_c   1.000
_cell.angle_alpha   90.00
_cell.angle_beta   90.00
_cell.angle_gamma   90.00
#
_symmetry.space_group_name_H-M   'P 1'
#
loop_
_entity.id
_entity.type
_entity.pdbx_description
1 polymer ?
#
loop_
_entity_poly.entity_id
_entity_poly.type
_entity_poly.pdbx_seq_one_letter_code
_entity_poly.pdbx_strand_id
1 'polypeptide(L)'
;MSFKSTLLASLLLTLSACAVPPLPGQPAIPGSRLSGLSASTLLNELSRVAALSPEQRRRELAALDNERRLDDAKRFQQAALLEREDSVDAFERSLKSLAMIDEVDPRAHTLLDLMKKSLSARIELRQQTARAQELQDKLDQIKALEKTLQQRNTLPKSP
;
A
#
# COMPACT_ATOMS: atom_id res chain seq x y z
N MET A 1 -3.84 41.30 12.32
CA MET A 1 -3.05 40.05 12.43
C MET A 1 -3.46 39.29 13.70
N SER A 2 -4.64 38.67 13.76
CA SER A 2 -5.06 37.89 14.96
C SER A 2 -6.13 36.81 14.71
N PHE A 3 -6.52 36.53 13.46
CA PHE A 3 -7.58 35.56 13.15
C PHE A 3 -7.14 34.08 13.11
N LYS A 4 -5.83 33.81 13.21
CA LYS A 4 -5.29 32.44 13.11
C LYS A 4 -5.17 31.71 14.45
N SER A 5 -5.11 32.46 15.55
CA SER A 5 -4.86 31.88 16.88
C SER A 5 -6.11 31.29 17.53
N THR A 6 -7.30 31.81 17.21
CA THR A 6 -8.57 31.36 17.79
C THR A 6 -9.06 30.04 17.18
N LEU A 7 -8.81 29.82 15.88
CA LEU A 7 -9.12 28.55 15.21
C LEU A 7 -8.26 27.39 15.71
N LEU A 8 -7.01 27.65 16.10
CA LEU A 8 -6.09 26.64 16.60
C LEU A 8 -6.48 26.21 18.04
N ALA A 9 -6.97 27.16 18.84
CA ALA A 9 -7.49 26.87 20.18
C ALA A 9 -8.80 26.07 20.15
N SER A 10 -9.70 26.33 19.20
CA SER A 10 -10.95 25.54 19.09
C SER A 10 -10.70 24.12 18.56
N LEU A 11 -9.66 23.91 17.74
CA LEU A 11 -9.26 22.59 17.27
C LEU A 11 -8.63 21.74 18.38
N LEU A 12 -7.88 22.35 19.30
CA LEU A 12 -7.28 21.64 20.44
C LEU A 12 -8.31 21.24 21.51
N LEU A 13 -9.41 22.00 21.65
CA LEU A 13 -10.50 21.67 22.58
C LEU A 13 -11.34 20.47 22.14
N THR A 14 -11.51 20.24 20.84
CA THR A 14 -12.28 19.07 20.34
C THR A 14 -11.49 17.76 20.41
N LEU A 15 -10.15 17.81 20.37
CA LEU A 15 -9.30 16.61 20.56
C LEU A 15 -9.27 16.13 22.02
N SER A 16 -9.60 16.98 23.00
CA SER A 16 -9.62 16.58 24.41
C SER A 16 -10.87 15.79 24.82
N ALA A 17 -11.85 15.63 23.93
CA ALA A 17 -13.08 14.86 24.21
C ALA A 17 -12.91 13.33 24.10
N CYS A 18 -11.74 12.83 23.68
CA CYS A 18 -11.43 11.40 23.63
C CYS A 18 -10.64 10.88 24.85
N ALA A 19 -10.36 11.71 25.85
CA ALA A 19 -9.71 11.30 27.08
C ALA A 19 -10.75 11.18 28.21
N VAL A 20 -11.52 10.09 28.20
CA VAL A 20 -12.31 9.67 29.37
C VAL A 20 -11.34 9.08 30.40
N PRO A 21 -11.18 9.67 31.60
CA PRO A 21 -10.46 9.00 32.67
C PRO A 21 -11.33 7.85 33.21
N PRO A 22 -10.78 6.65 33.44
CA PRO A 22 -11.55 5.55 34.00
C PRO A 22 -11.94 5.86 35.45
N LEU A 23 -13.24 5.75 35.74
CA LEU A 23 -13.81 5.91 37.08
C LEU A 23 -13.28 4.80 38.01
N PRO A 24 -12.88 5.10 39.26
CA PRO A 24 -12.39 4.09 40.19
C PRO A 24 -13.59 3.26 40.71
N GLY A 25 -13.70 2.01 40.27
CA GLY A 25 -14.72 1.08 40.78
C GLY A 25 -15.37 0.16 39.76
N GLN A 26 -14.99 0.21 38.48
CA GLN A 26 -15.56 -0.70 37.49
C GLN A 26 -14.89 -2.08 37.62
N PRO A 27 -15.66 -3.18 37.82
CA PRO A 27 -15.09 -4.51 37.82
C PRO A 27 -14.44 -4.71 36.45
N ALA A 28 -13.16 -5.05 36.46
CA ALA A 28 -12.43 -5.43 35.26
C ALA A 28 -13.20 -6.59 34.62
N ILE A 29 -13.98 -6.29 33.58
CA ILE A 29 -14.37 -7.28 32.61
C ILE A 29 -13.04 -7.92 32.19
N PRO A 30 -12.87 -9.24 32.29
CA PRO A 30 -11.66 -9.88 31.82
C PRO A 30 -11.61 -9.60 30.33
N GLY A 31 -10.87 -8.54 29.96
CA GLY A 31 -10.61 -8.19 28.59
C GLY A 31 -9.98 -9.42 28.00
N SER A 32 -10.75 -10.06 27.13
CA SER A 32 -10.33 -11.21 26.36
C SER A 32 -8.90 -10.94 25.93
N ARG A 33 -7.97 -11.74 26.44
CA ARG A 33 -6.61 -11.80 25.91
C ARG A 33 -6.75 -12.39 24.53
N LEU A 34 -7.17 -11.56 23.56
CA LEU A 34 -7.01 -11.86 22.17
C LEU A 34 -5.51 -11.70 21.94
N SER A 35 -4.81 -12.82 21.99
CA SER A 35 -3.38 -12.94 21.67
C SER A 35 -3.07 -12.66 20.20
N GLY A 36 -3.93 -11.93 19.49
CA GLY A 36 -3.81 -11.61 18.08
C GLY A 36 -3.29 -10.20 17.85
N LEU A 37 -2.84 -9.94 16.63
CA LEU A 37 -2.47 -8.59 16.21
C LEU A 37 -3.67 -7.64 16.28
N SER A 38 -3.49 -6.56 17.03
CA SER A 38 -4.54 -5.54 17.17
C SER A 38 -4.51 -4.55 16.01
N ALA A 39 -5.68 -4.01 15.67
CA ALA A 39 -5.81 -3.04 14.58
C ALA A 39 -4.98 -1.77 14.83
N SER A 40 -4.86 -1.33 16.09
CA SER A 40 -4.04 -0.16 16.44
C SER A 40 -2.55 -0.40 16.20
N THR A 41 -2.05 -1.60 16.50
CA THR A 41 -0.65 -1.97 16.22
C THR A 41 -0.39 -1.96 14.71
N LEU A 42 -1.28 -2.55 13.91
CA LEU A 42 -1.15 -2.54 12.44
C LEU A 42 -1.16 -1.12 11.86
N LEU A 43 -2.06 -0.25 12.32
CA LEU A 43 -2.12 1.15 11.87
C LEU A 43 -0.88 1.95 12.29
N ASN A 44 -0.35 1.70 13.48
CA ASN A 44 0.90 2.32 13.94
C ASN A 44 2.10 1.86 13.10
N GLU A 45 2.15 0.58 12.72
CA GLU A 45 3.21 0.10 11.82
C GLU A 45 3.07 0.71 10.41
N LEU A 46 1.85 0.84 9.87
CA LEU A 46 1.65 1.53 8.59
C LEU A 46 2.10 2.98 8.63
N SER A 47 1.84 3.70 9.72
CA SER A 47 2.26 5.09 9.87
C SER A 47 3.78 5.20 10.05
N ARG A 48 4.40 4.27 10.79
CA ARG A 48 5.86 4.16 10.92
C ARG A 48 6.51 3.90 9.57
N VAL A 49 6.04 2.90 8.81
CA VAL A 49 6.57 2.56 7.48
C VAL A 49 6.40 3.71 6.49
N ALA A 50 5.30 4.47 6.59
CA ALA A 50 5.09 5.66 5.77
C ALA A 50 6.10 6.78 6.05
N ALA A 51 6.65 6.85 7.27
CA ALA A 51 7.65 7.85 7.66
C ALA A 51 9.11 7.43 7.32
N LEU A 52 9.35 6.19 6.90
CA LEU A 52 10.69 5.69 6.58
C LEU A 52 11.20 6.24 5.24
N SER A 53 12.50 6.57 5.21
CA SER A 53 13.23 6.84 3.97
C SER A 53 13.32 5.58 3.09
N PRO A 54 13.45 5.73 1.75
CA PRO A 54 13.54 4.59 0.86
C PRO A 54 14.78 3.71 1.12
N GLU A 55 15.89 4.29 1.58
CA GLU A 55 17.10 3.54 1.95
C GLU A 55 16.88 2.72 3.22
N GLN A 56 16.25 3.30 4.25
CA GLN A 56 15.91 2.57 5.48
C GLN A 56 14.91 1.44 5.18
N ARG A 57 13.91 1.71 4.35
CA ARG A 57 12.94 0.71 3.89
C ARG A 57 13.61 -0.49 3.24
N ARG A 58 14.53 -0.27 2.30
CA ARG A 58 15.27 -1.35 1.64
C ARG A 58 16.11 -2.17 2.62
N ARG A 59 16.73 -1.52 3.61
CA ARG A 59 17.50 -2.21 4.66
C ARG A 59 16.61 -3.05 5.57
N GLU A 60 15.48 -2.51 6.01
CA GLU A 60 14.51 -3.24 6.84
C GLU A 60 13.89 -4.40 6.08
N LEU A 61 13.54 -4.20 4.81
CA LEU A 61 13.03 -5.29 3.97
C LEU A 61 14.06 -6.39 3.78
N ALA A 62 15.31 -6.04 3.47
CA ALA A 62 16.39 -7.02 3.36
C ALA A 62 16.65 -7.76 4.68
N ALA A 63 16.50 -7.10 5.83
CA ALA A 63 16.62 -7.75 7.13
C ALA A 63 15.49 -8.79 7.34
N LEU A 64 14.25 -8.43 6.98
CA LEU A 64 13.09 -9.32 7.08
C LEU A 64 13.15 -10.48 6.08
N ASP A 65 13.64 -10.25 4.86
CA ASP A 65 13.81 -11.30 3.85
C ASP A 65 14.84 -12.36 4.27
N ASN A 66 15.83 -11.98 5.08
CA ASN A 66 16.83 -12.90 5.62
C ASN A 66 16.35 -13.69 6.84
N GLU A 67 15.20 -13.36 7.42
CA GLU A 67 14.65 -14.10 8.56
C GLU A 67 13.98 -15.40 8.10
N ARG A 68 14.43 -16.52 8.69
CA ARG A 68 13.97 -17.88 8.33
C ARG A 68 12.51 -18.15 8.75
N ARG A 69 12.00 -17.44 9.75
CA ARG A 69 10.61 -17.53 10.23
C ARG A 69 10.15 -16.14 10.62
N LEU A 70 9.09 -15.69 9.96
CA LEU A 70 8.42 -14.42 10.24
C LEU A 70 7.17 -14.69 11.08
N ASP A 71 7.02 -13.95 12.18
CA ASP A 71 5.77 -13.88 12.93
C ASP A 71 4.75 -13.03 12.17
N ASP A 72 3.46 -13.14 12.50
CA ASP A 72 2.38 -12.40 11.80
C ASP A 72 2.62 -10.88 11.79
N ALA A 73 3.21 -10.33 12.86
CA ALA A 73 3.53 -8.91 12.96
C ALA A 73 4.61 -8.51 11.94
N LYS A 74 5.62 -9.37 11.78
CA LYS A 74 6.72 -9.18 10.84
C LYS A 74 6.28 -9.43 9.40
N ARG A 75 5.37 -10.38 9.17
CA ARG A 75 4.71 -10.58 7.86
C ARG A 75 3.95 -9.33 7.44
N PHE A 76 3.19 -8.73 8.35
CA PHE A 76 2.51 -7.47 8.08
C PHE A 76 3.50 -6.33 7.80
N GLN A 77 4.56 -6.19 8.60
CA GLN A 77 5.60 -5.19 8.37
C GLN A 77 6.26 -5.37 6.99
N GLN A 78 6.60 -6.61 6.63
CA GLN A 78 7.18 -6.93 5.31
C GLN A 78 6.21 -6.54 4.19
N ALA A 79 4.93 -6.88 4.30
CA ALA A 79 3.90 -6.48 3.34
C ALA A 79 3.77 -4.95 3.21
N ALA A 80 3.78 -4.23 4.34
CA ALA A 80 3.73 -2.77 4.35
C ALA A 80 4.96 -2.13 3.69
N LEU A 81 6.15 -2.72 3.85
CA LEU A 81 7.37 -2.25 3.19
C LEU A 81 7.34 -2.54 1.68
N LEU A 82 6.84 -3.72 1.28
CA LEU A 82 6.68 -4.12 -0.12
C LEU A 82 5.64 -3.27 -0.87
N GLU A 83 4.56 -2.84 -0.20
CA GLU A 83 3.58 -1.91 -0.77
C GLU A 83 4.21 -0.59 -1.24
N ARG A 84 5.38 -0.24 -0.72
CA ARG A 84 6.10 1.00 -1.06
C ARG A 84 7.22 0.82 -2.08
N GLU A 85 7.46 -0.39 -2.58
CA GLU A 85 8.41 -0.62 -3.68
C GLU A 85 7.79 -0.33 -5.05
N ASP A 86 6.47 -0.09 -5.10
CA ASP A 86 5.70 0.32 -6.30
C ASP A 86 5.89 -0.58 -7.55
N SER A 87 6.25 -1.85 -7.35
CA SER A 87 6.38 -2.86 -8.40
C SER A 87 5.28 -3.93 -8.30
N VAL A 88 4.89 -4.49 -9.44
CA VAL A 88 3.86 -5.55 -9.49
C VAL A 88 4.31 -6.77 -8.67
N ASP A 89 5.56 -7.19 -8.82
CA ASP A 89 6.14 -8.31 -8.07
C ASP A 89 6.17 -8.04 -6.56
N ALA A 90 6.41 -6.80 -6.12
CA ALA A 90 6.34 -6.44 -4.71
C ALA A 90 4.90 -6.48 -4.19
N PHE A 91 3.92 -6.03 -4.97
CA PHE A 91 2.51 -6.13 -4.57
C PHE A 91 2.03 -7.58 -4.46
N GLU A 92 2.44 -8.46 -5.38
CA GLU A 92 2.14 -9.89 -5.31
C GLU A 92 2.80 -10.57 -4.11
N ARG A 93 4.08 -10.25 -3.84
CA ARG A 93 4.79 -10.72 -2.64
C ARG A 93 4.11 -10.22 -1.36
N SER A 94 3.66 -8.97 -1.34
CA SER A 94 2.91 -8.39 -0.24
C SER A 94 1.59 -9.14 0.00
N LEU A 95 0.80 -9.39 -1.06
CA LEU A 95 -0.43 -10.16 -0.96
C LEU A 95 -0.20 -11.57 -0.40
N LYS A 96 0.87 -12.23 -0.84
CA LYS A 96 1.27 -13.55 -0.33
C LYS A 96 1.62 -13.51 1.16
N SER A 97 2.34 -12.48 1.60
CA SER A 97 2.70 -12.31 3.02
C SER A 97 1.45 -12.04 3.89
N LEU A 98 0.54 -11.18 3.43
CA LEU A 98 -0.74 -10.91 4.10
C LEU A 98 -1.72 -12.11 4.11
N ALA A 99 -1.57 -13.05 3.18
CA ALA A 99 -2.38 -14.26 3.12
C ALA A 99 -1.95 -15.32 4.14
N MET A 100 -0.73 -15.23 4.69
CA MET A 100 -0.21 -16.14 5.73
C MET A 100 -0.43 -15.64 7.15
N ILE A 101 -1.20 -14.56 7.34
CA ILE A 101 -1.54 -14.00 8.65
C ILE A 101 -2.86 -14.63 9.07
N ASP A 102 -2.83 -15.44 10.14
CA ASP A 102 -3.97 -16.24 10.59
C ASP A 102 -4.58 -15.72 11.91
N GLU A 103 -3.78 -15.19 12.84
CA GLU A 103 -4.24 -14.77 14.17
C GLU A 103 -4.36 -13.25 14.31
N VAL A 104 -5.56 -12.73 14.06
CA VAL A 104 -5.82 -11.29 14.04
C VAL A 104 -7.16 -10.95 14.68
N ASP A 105 -7.23 -9.78 15.31
CA ASP A 105 -8.51 -9.29 15.84
C ASP A 105 -9.52 -9.06 14.69
N PRO A 106 -10.84 -9.11 14.94
CA PRO A 106 -11.85 -8.89 13.90
C PRO A 106 -11.74 -7.51 13.20
N ARG A 107 -11.32 -6.47 13.94
CA ARG A 107 -11.06 -5.14 13.36
C ARG A 107 -9.79 -5.11 12.52
N ALA A 108 -8.79 -5.89 12.91
CA ALA A 108 -7.53 -6.02 12.19
C ALA A 108 -7.73 -6.81 10.89
N HIS A 109 -8.62 -7.82 10.88
CA HIS A 109 -9.05 -8.50 9.67
C HIS A 109 -9.62 -7.54 8.62
N THR A 110 -10.51 -6.62 9.00
CA THR A 110 -11.05 -5.63 8.06
C THR A 110 -9.95 -4.76 7.45
N LEU A 111 -8.95 -4.37 8.24
CA LEU A 111 -7.81 -3.59 7.75
C LEU A 111 -6.96 -4.39 6.76
N LEU A 112 -6.68 -5.66 7.08
CA LEU A 112 -5.96 -6.57 6.18
C LEU A 112 -6.71 -6.76 4.87
N ASP A 113 -8.03 -6.93 4.90
CA ASP A 113 -8.85 -7.07 3.70
C ASP A 113 -8.85 -5.81 2.84
N LEU A 114 -8.92 -4.63 3.46
CA LEU A 114 -8.79 -3.35 2.74
C LEU A 114 -7.42 -3.24 2.08
N MET A 115 -6.35 -3.61 2.79
CA MET A 115 -4.99 -3.60 2.24
C MET A 115 -4.88 -4.57 1.07
N LYS A 116 -5.36 -5.81 1.21
CA LYS A 116 -5.40 -6.82 0.14
C LYS A 116 -6.15 -6.29 -1.09
N LYS A 117 -7.36 -5.75 -0.92
CA LYS A 117 -8.14 -5.14 -2.01
C LYS A 117 -7.40 -4.00 -2.70
N SER A 118 -6.74 -3.13 -1.93
CA SER A 118 -5.97 -2.01 -2.47
C SER A 118 -4.78 -2.48 -3.33
N LEU A 119 -4.09 -3.53 -2.90
CA LEU A 119 -2.96 -4.11 -3.64
C LEU A 119 -3.44 -4.78 -4.94
N SER A 120 -4.51 -5.56 -4.89
CA SER A 120 -5.11 -6.17 -6.09
C SER A 120 -5.53 -5.11 -7.11
N ALA A 121 -6.19 -4.04 -6.67
CA ALA A 121 -6.59 -2.94 -7.54
C ALA A 121 -5.39 -2.24 -8.20
N ARG A 122 -4.27 -2.07 -7.47
CA ARG A 122 -3.03 -1.50 -8.03
C ARG A 122 -2.38 -2.43 -9.05
N ILE A 123 -2.38 -3.74 -8.81
CA ILE A 123 -1.88 -4.73 -9.77
C ILE A 123 -2.70 -4.66 -11.06
N GLU A 124 -4.03 -4.69 -10.95
CA GLU A 124 -4.94 -4.60 -12.10
C GLU A 124 -4.72 -3.31 -12.90
N LEU A 125 -4.61 -2.16 -12.21
CA LEU A 125 -4.33 -0.88 -12.85
C LEU A 125 -3.01 -0.88 -13.63
N ARG A 126 -1.95 -1.47 -13.06
CA ARG A 126 -0.64 -1.59 -13.73
C ARG A 126 -0.74 -2.49 -14.96
N GLN A 127 -1.43 -3.62 -14.86
CA GLN A 127 -1.65 -4.53 -15.98
C GLN A 127 -2.43 -3.85 -17.11
N GLN A 128 -3.48 -3.08 -16.78
CA GLN A 128 -4.23 -2.31 -17.77
C GLN A 128 -3.36 -1.25 -18.44
N THR A 129 -2.53 -0.55 -17.66
CA THR A 129 -1.60 0.46 -18.18
C THR A 129 -0.58 -0.16 -19.14
N ALA A 130 -0.03 -1.33 -18.80
CA ALA A 130 0.91 -2.05 -19.66
C ALA A 130 0.25 -2.50 -20.98
N ARG A 131 -0.98 -3.02 -20.92
CA ARG A 131 -1.75 -3.39 -22.12
C ARG A 131 -2.06 -2.18 -22.99
N ALA A 132 -2.41 -1.05 -22.39
CA ALA A 132 -2.66 0.19 -23.12
C ALA A 132 -1.40 0.68 -23.85
N GLN A 133 -0.24 0.60 -23.19
CA GLN A 133 1.05 0.93 -23.82
C GLN A 133 1.37 0.00 -24.99
N GLU A 134 1.17 -1.32 -24.82
CA GLU A 134 1.40 -2.29 -25.90
C GLU A 134 0.51 -2.00 -27.13
N LEU A 135 -0.75 -1.63 -26.91
CA LEU A 135 -1.66 -1.23 -27.99
C LEU A 135 -1.19 0.06 -28.67
N GLN A 136 -0.69 1.03 -27.91
CA GLN A 136 -0.14 2.27 -28.45
C GLN A 136 1.11 1.99 -29.31
N ASP A 137 2.03 1.15 -28.83
CA ASP A 137 3.24 0.78 -29.56
C ASP A 137 2.90 0.08 -30.89
N LYS A 138 1.88 -0.80 -30.88
CA LYS A 138 1.35 -1.44 -32.10
C LYS A 138 0.75 -0.43 -33.07
N LEU A 139 0.00 0.56 -32.58
CA LEU A 139 -0.55 1.62 -33.42
C LEU A 139 0.57 2.46 -34.08
N ASP A 140 1.62 2.77 -33.34
CA ASP A 140 2.74 3.55 -33.85
C ASP A 140 3.57 2.74 -34.87
N GLN A 141 3.71 1.42 -34.66
CA GLN A 141 4.28 0.51 -35.65
C GLN A 141 3.46 0.49 -36.94
N ILE A 142 2.12 0.41 -36.86
CA ILE A 142 1.24 0.43 -38.03
C ILE A 142 1.39 1.74 -38.79
N LYS A 143 1.41 2.89 -38.10
CA LYS A 143 1.64 4.20 -38.73
C LYS A 143 2.99 4.30 -39.42
N ALA A 144 4.04 3.74 -38.81
CA ALA A 144 5.38 3.71 -39.41
C ALA A 144 5.41 2.85 -40.69
N LEU A 145 4.73 1.69 -40.66
CA LEU A 145 4.57 0.84 -41.85
C LEU A 145 3.76 1.55 -42.93
N GLU A 146 2.67 2.21 -42.57
CA GLU A 146 1.85 2.99 -43.50
C GLU A 146 2.68 4.10 -44.17
N LYS A 147 3.45 4.86 -43.40
CA LYS A 147 4.37 5.88 -43.95
C LYS A 147 5.40 5.27 -44.90
N THR A 148 5.96 4.13 -44.55
CA THR A 148 6.95 3.42 -45.40
C THR A 148 6.31 2.94 -46.70
N LEU A 149 5.08 2.43 -46.64
CA LEU A 149 4.32 2.03 -47.82
C LEU A 149 3.96 3.23 -48.70
N GLN A 150 3.52 4.34 -48.12
CA GLN A 150 3.24 5.58 -48.84
C GLN A 150 4.50 6.10 -49.54
N GLN A 151 5.64 6.15 -48.85
CA GLN A 151 6.92 6.55 -49.44
C GLN A 151 7.31 5.68 -50.65
N ARG A 152 7.17 4.35 -50.53
CA ARG A 152 7.41 3.43 -51.65
C ARG A 152 6.45 3.66 -52.82
N ASN A 153 5.19 3.97 -52.55
CA ASN A 153 4.19 4.17 -53.60
C ASN A 153 4.37 5.54 -54.30
N THR A 154 4.94 6.52 -53.61
CA THR A 154 5.27 7.84 -54.18
C THR A 154 6.61 7.89 -54.91
N LEU A 155 7.44 6.83 -54.82
CA LEU A 155 8.66 6.75 -55.63
C LEU A 155 8.27 6.56 -57.10
N PRO A 156 8.73 7.43 -58.02
CA PRO A 156 8.42 7.27 -59.42
C PRO A 156 8.99 5.92 -59.89
N LYS A 157 8.15 5.09 -60.53
CA LYS A 157 8.65 3.95 -61.30
C LYS A 157 9.64 4.50 -62.31
N SER A 158 10.91 4.17 -62.12
CA SER A 158 11.96 4.46 -63.11
C SER A 158 11.50 3.91 -64.46
N PRO A 159 11.65 4.69 -65.55
CA PRO A 159 11.24 4.27 -66.90
C PRO A 159 11.97 3.01 -67.36
#